data_AF-A0A7J6JB90-F1
#
_entry.id   AF-A0A7J6JB90-F1
#
_cell.length_a   1.000
_cell.length_b   1.000
_cell.length_c   1.000
_cell.angle_alpha   90.00
_cell.angle_beta   90.00
_cell.angle_gamma   90.00
#
_symmetry.space_group_name_H-M   'P 1'
#
loop_
_entity.id
_entity.type
_entity.pdbx_description
1 polymer ?
#
loop_
_entity_poly.entity_id
_entity_poly.type
_entity_poly.pdbx_seq_one_letter_code
_entity_poly.pdbx_strand_id
1 'polypeptide(L)'
;MLKAAPGDFVGLRYQENGHITLPDSPINKPSNRGTIYVYGTLFPRAEDSLFDVFKRWTADGKGGDGRGRLLATRHYDDGQCYQVNSGPISLQRQQQFRKAAMDPQGADLWCQAVIRLPKDLAEGTLYSIYFVWTWPTLRPSSVSQSRSGKYGDFPEQGSPREAVYLTSEDVVKSEIYGSCAMIEVDSSGKVESATGETYIADQDINNLGIKEQLDNLFLV
;
A
#
# COMPACT_ATOMS: atom_id res chain seq x y z
N MET A 1 -7.34 2.22 18.82
CA MET A 1 -7.72 2.68 17.46
C MET A 1 -6.81 3.85 17.10
N LEU A 2 -6.38 3.98 15.85
CA LEU A 2 -5.54 5.10 15.42
C LEU A 2 -6.40 6.37 15.29
N LYS A 3 -5.84 7.51 15.73
CA LYS A 3 -6.42 8.85 15.60
C LYS A 3 -5.49 9.71 14.73
N ALA A 4 -6.05 10.51 13.83
CA ALA A 4 -5.30 11.44 13.01
C ALA A 4 -6.18 12.60 12.53
N ALA A 5 -5.58 13.77 12.32
CA ALA A 5 -6.32 14.96 11.90
C ALA A 5 -6.51 15.00 10.37
N PRO A 6 -7.50 15.77 9.88
CA PRO A 6 -7.62 16.04 8.45
C PRO A 6 -6.33 16.62 7.86
N GLY A 7 -5.81 16.00 6.80
CA GLY A 7 -4.57 16.42 6.16
C GLY A 7 -3.28 15.79 6.69
N ASP A 8 -3.33 15.04 7.80
CA ASP A 8 -2.18 14.33 8.36
C ASP A 8 -1.70 13.20 7.44
N PHE A 9 -0.41 12.89 7.55
CA PHE A 9 0.15 11.68 6.96
C PHE A 9 0.02 10.50 7.92
N VAL A 10 -0.34 9.35 7.37
CA VAL A 10 -0.49 8.10 8.12
C VAL A 10 0.33 7.01 7.44
N GLY A 11 1.19 6.34 8.20
CA GLY A 11 1.94 5.18 7.73
C GLY A 11 1.15 3.89 7.96
N LEU A 12 0.73 3.23 6.88
CA LEU A 12 0.17 1.88 6.94
C LEU A 12 1.32 0.89 6.99
N ARG A 13 1.37 0.05 8.03
CA ARG A 13 2.44 -0.94 8.20
C ARG A 13 1.96 -2.36 7.99
N TYR A 14 2.79 -3.17 7.33
CA TYR A 14 2.47 -4.56 6.98
C TYR A 14 3.73 -5.43 6.95
N GLN A 15 3.55 -6.72 7.22
CA GLN A 15 4.62 -7.71 7.15
C GLN A 15 4.80 -8.18 5.72
N GLU A 16 6.04 -8.25 5.26
CA GLU A 16 6.37 -8.75 3.92
C GLU A 16 6.33 -10.28 3.81
N ASN A 17 6.51 -11.00 4.92
CA ASN A 17 6.35 -12.46 4.99
C ASN A 17 7.10 -13.22 3.88
N GLY A 18 8.35 -12.83 3.61
CA GLY A 18 9.21 -13.39 2.57
C GLY A 18 8.93 -12.91 1.14
N HIS A 19 7.85 -12.17 0.90
CA HIS A 19 7.48 -11.72 -0.45
C HIS A 19 8.51 -10.76 -1.04
N ILE A 20 9.30 -10.08 -0.21
CA ILE A 20 10.36 -9.16 -0.63
C ILE A 20 11.73 -9.79 -0.45
N THR A 21 12.02 -10.32 0.74
CA THR A 21 13.37 -10.79 1.06
C THR A 21 13.68 -12.17 0.46
N LEU A 22 12.67 -12.92 0.02
CA LEU A 22 12.77 -14.20 -0.68
C LEU A 22 12.06 -14.11 -2.05
N PRO A 23 12.50 -13.22 -2.96
CA PRO A 23 11.71 -12.84 -4.14
C PRO A 23 11.56 -13.97 -5.16
N ASP A 24 12.44 -14.97 -5.13
CA ASP A 24 12.47 -16.10 -6.05
C ASP A 24 11.45 -17.20 -5.70
N SER A 25 10.71 -17.04 -4.60
CA SER A 25 9.66 -17.97 -4.19
C SER A 25 8.40 -17.20 -3.79
N PRO A 26 7.33 -17.21 -4.61
CA PRO A 26 7.20 -17.86 -5.92
C PRO A 26 7.94 -17.09 -7.03
N ILE A 27 8.28 -17.80 -8.10
CA ILE A 27 8.82 -17.22 -9.33
C ILE A 27 7.76 -16.42 -10.13
N ASN A 28 8.22 -15.67 -11.12
CA ASN A 28 7.40 -14.91 -12.08
C ASN A 28 6.47 -13.87 -11.44
N LYS A 29 6.95 -13.24 -10.38
CA LYS A 29 6.25 -12.15 -9.70
C LYS A 29 6.66 -10.79 -10.27
N PRO A 30 5.75 -9.79 -10.24
CA PRO A 30 6.06 -8.46 -10.74
C PRO A 30 7.24 -7.82 -9.99
N SER A 31 7.93 -6.92 -10.69
CA SER A 31 8.93 -6.02 -10.11
C SER A 31 8.37 -5.28 -8.91
N ASN A 32 9.24 -4.98 -7.94
CA ASN A 32 8.88 -4.32 -6.67
C ASN A 32 7.73 -5.02 -5.90
N ARG A 33 7.55 -6.31 -6.19
CA ARG A 33 6.64 -7.23 -5.52
C ARG A 33 5.18 -6.81 -5.59
N GLY A 34 4.83 -6.12 -6.67
CA GLY A 34 3.46 -5.77 -6.98
C GLY A 34 3.13 -4.32 -6.68
N THR A 35 1.83 -4.04 -6.58
CA THR A 35 1.34 -2.67 -6.40
C THR A 35 0.30 -2.62 -5.31
N ILE A 36 0.46 -1.68 -4.38
CA ILE A 36 -0.52 -1.33 -3.36
C ILE A 36 -1.34 -0.16 -3.87
N TYR A 37 -2.64 -0.24 -3.63
CA TYR A 37 -3.62 0.81 -3.81
C TYR A 37 -4.32 1.01 -2.48
N VAL A 38 -4.31 2.24 -1.98
CA VAL A 38 -4.99 2.58 -0.75
C VAL A 38 -6.15 3.50 -1.08
N TYR A 39 -7.34 3.13 -0.63
CA TYR A 39 -8.56 3.89 -0.80
C TYR A 39 -9.10 4.34 0.55
N GLY A 40 -9.92 5.38 0.53
CA GLY A 40 -10.62 5.83 1.73
C GLY A 40 -12.05 6.30 1.48
N THR A 41 -12.91 6.09 2.46
CA THR A 41 -14.33 6.50 2.43
C THR A 41 -14.89 6.79 3.82
N LEU A 42 -15.84 7.73 3.90
CA LEU A 42 -16.70 7.96 5.07
C LEU A 42 -17.96 7.08 5.04
N PHE A 43 -18.23 6.41 3.92
CA PHE A 43 -19.46 5.67 3.66
C PHE A 43 -19.14 4.24 3.22
N PRO A 44 -18.45 3.46 4.07
CA PRO A 44 -18.20 2.04 3.78
C PRO A 44 -19.52 1.28 3.73
N ARG A 45 -19.59 0.24 2.90
CA ARG A 45 -20.73 -0.69 2.86
C ARG A 45 -20.25 -2.10 3.13
N ALA A 46 -21.08 -2.88 3.82
CA ALA A 46 -20.76 -4.27 4.15
C ALA A 46 -20.64 -5.14 2.89
N GLU A 47 -21.36 -4.75 1.84
CA GLU A 47 -21.41 -5.38 0.53
C GLU A 47 -20.42 -4.80 -0.49
N ASP A 48 -19.57 -3.84 -0.12
CA ASP A 48 -18.53 -3.32 -1.02
C ASP A 48 -17.65 -4.51 -1.50
N SER A 49 -17.63 -4.77 -2.80
CA SER A 49 -16.75 -5.77 -3.41
C SER A 49 -15.43 -5.14 -3.85
N LEU A 50 -14.43 -5.99 -4.11
CA LEU A 50 -13.18 -5.55 -4.73
C LEU A 50 -13.45 -4.74 -6.02
N PHE A 51 -14.40 -5.17 -6.85
CA PHE A 51 -14.65 -4.57 -8.16
C PHE A 51 -15.42 -3.25 -8.12
N ASP A 52 -16.05 -2.91 -6.99
CA ASP A 52 -16.71 -1.62 -6.78
C ASP A 52 -15.69 -0.50 -6.50
N VAL A 53 -14.55 -0.87 -5.90
CA VAL A 53 -13.53 0.06 -5.40
C VAL A 53 -12.27 0.05 -6.26
N PHE A 54 -11.70 -1.15 -6.47
CA PHE A 54 -10.35 -1.32 -7.00
C PHE A 54 -10.23 -0.78 -8.43
N LYS A 55 -9.33 0.18 -8.62
CA LYS A 55 -9.14 0.95 -9.86
C LYS A 55 -10.43 1.60 -10.43
N ARG A 56 -11.49 1.70 -9.61
CA ARG A 56 -12.72 2.45 -9.91
C ARG A 56 -12.70 3.80 -9.24
N TRP A 57 -12.41 3.83 -7.94
CA TRP A 57 -12.27 5.09 -7.21
C TRP A 57 -10.98 5.80 -7.63
N THR A 58 -11.12 7.07 -7.99
CA THR A 58 -10.03 7.95 -8.45
C THR A 58 -9.61 8.89 -7.35
N ALA A 59 -8.43 9.50 -7.48
CA ALA A 59 -7.88 10.40 -6.46
C ALA A 59 -8.74 11.65 -6.23
N ASP A 60 -9.46 12.12 -7.26
CA ASP A 60 -10.39 13.25 -7.17
C ASP A 60 -11.76 12.88 -6.56
N GLY A 61 -11.97 11.61 -6.22
CA GLY A 61 -13.20 11.11 -5.59
C GLY A 61 -14.41 11.03 -6.53
N LYS A 62 -14.21 11.12 -7.84
CA LYS A 62 -15.31 11.09 -8.83
C LYS A 62 -15.50 9.73 -9.51
N GLY A 63 -14.50 8.86 -9.40
CA GLY A 63 -14.51 7.54 -10.01
C GLY A 63 -15.41 6.54 -9.27
N GLY A 64 -15.79 5.47 -9.98
CA GLY A 64 -16.73 4.48 -9.47
C GLY A 64 -18.08 5.11 -9.18
N ASP A 65 -18.54 4.99 -7.94
CA ASP A 65 -19.80 5.56 -7.46
C ASP A 65 -19.62 6.83 -6.61
N GLY A 66 -18.42 7.40 -6.58
CA GLY A 66 -18.13 8.69 -5.95
C GLY A 66 -18.18 8.70 -4.42
N ARG A 67 -18.32 7.55 -3.75
CA ARG A 67 -18.35 7.50 -2.27
C ARG A 67 -16.98 7.57 -1.62
N GLY A 68 -15.93 7.22 -2.35
CA GLY A 68 -14.57 7.20 -1.83
C GLY A 68 -13.55 7.65 -2.88
N ARG A 69 -12.29 7.61 -2.49
CA ARG A 69 -11.18 8.12 -3.31
C ARG A 69 -9.92 7.29 -3.12
N LEU A 70 -9.08 7.30 -4.15
CA LEU A 70 -7.74 6.73 -4.08
C LEU A 70 -6.82 7.70 -3.31
N LEU A 71 -6.19 7.21 -2.25
CA LEU A 71 -5.34 8.00 -1.35
C LEU A 71 -3.86 7.87 -1.69
N ALA A 72 -3.44 6.68 -2.11
CA ALA A 72 -2.06 6.44 -2.52
C ALA A 72 -1.93 5.21 -3.43
N THR A 73 -0.86 5.19 -4.22
CA THR A 73 -0.34 3.96 -4.83
C THR A 73 1.14 3.79 -4.49
N ARG A 74 1.54 2.54 -4.21
CA ARG A 74 2.90 2.20 -3.77
C ARG A 74 3.38 0.89 -4.36
N HIS A 75 4.70 0.73 -4.44
CA HIS A 75 5.28 -0.59 -4.53
C HIS A 75 4.99 -1.33 -3.21
N TYR A 76 4.79 -2.64 -3.28
CA TYR A 76 4.70 -3.44 -2.04
C TYR A 76 6.05 -3.51 -1.34
N ASP A 77 7.12 -3.57 -2.12
CA ASP A 77 8.46 -3.33 -1.63
C ASP A 77 8.72 -1.83 -1.45
N ASP A 78 8.81 -1.37 -0.21
CA ASP A 78 9.07 0.03 0.12
C ASP A 78 10.57 0.41 0.06
N GLY A 79 11.44 -0.56 -0.22
CA GLY A 79 12.88 -0.39 -0.35
C GLY A 79 13.66 -0.44 0.97
N GLN A 80 12.98 -0.44 2.14
CA GLN A 80 13.62 -0.42 3.46
C GLN A 80 13.32 -1.66 4.29
N CYS A 81 12.09 -2.14 4.23
CA CYS A 81 11.60 -3.22 5.10
C CYS A 81 12.26 -4.57 4.85
N TYR A 82 12.21 -5.44 5.85
CA TYR A 82 12.74 -6.79 5.76
C TYR A 82 12.12 -7.69 6.83
N GLN A 83 11.87 -8.94 6.45
CA GLN A 83 11.84 -10.06 7.40
C GLN A 83 13.26 -10.57 7.62
N VAL A 84 13.64 -10.84 8.87
CA VAL A 84 14.93 -11.41 9.22
C VAL A 84 15.03 -12.84 8.69
N ASN A 85 15.97 -13.07 7.76
CA ASN A 85 16.33 -14.38 7.25
C ASN A 85 17.75 -14.35 6.64
N SER A 86 18.20 -15.48 6.08
CA SER A 86 19.53 -15.63 5.49
C SER A 86 19.62 -15.21 4.01
N GLY A 87 18.54 -14.69 3.43
CA GLY A 87 18.51 -14.22 2.05
C GLY A 87 19.32 -12.92 1.86
N PRO A 88 19.92 -12.69 0.67
CA PRO A 88 20.82 -11.57 0.44
C PRO A 88 20.14 -10.20 0.64
N ILE A 89 18.87 -10.05 0.24
CA ILE A 89 18.10 -8.81 0.43
C ILE A 89 17.89 -8.53 1.93
N SER A 90 17.52 -9.55 2.71
CA SER A 90 17.34 -9.41 4.16
C SER A 90 18.64 -8.98 4.84
N LEU A 91 19.76 -9.67 4.54
CA LEU A 91 21.06 -9.36 5.12
C LEU A 91 21.53 -7.95 4.76
N GLN A 92 21.34 -7.52 3.51
CA GLN A 92 21.68 -6.16 3.06
C GLN A 92 20.85 -5.11 3.79
N ARG A 93 19.52 -5.28 3.85
CA ARG A 93 18.63 -4.31 4.49
C ARG A 93 18.79 -4.25 6.00
N GLN A 94 19.07 -5.37 6.67
CA GLN A 94 19.44 -5.38 8.08
C GLN A 94 20.71 -4.54 8.35
N GLN A 95 21.67 -4.54 7.42
CA GLN A 95 22.88 -3.72 7.56
C GLN A 95 22.61 -2.23 7.34
N GLN A 96 21.76 -1.89 6.36
CA GLN A 96 21.44 -0.51 5.98
C GLN A 96 20.41 0.16 6.91
N PHE A 97 19.39 -0.60 7.33
CA PHE A 97 18.23 -0.15 8.10
C PHE A 97 18.18 -0.88 9.45
N ARG A 98 19.25 -0.71 10.23
CA ARG A 98 19.37 -1.33 11.55
C ARG A 98 18.30 -0.79 12.50
N LYS A 99 17.65 -1.69 13.24
CA LYS A 99 16.70 -1.37 14.30
C LYS A 99 16.91 -2.23 15.53
N ALA A 100 16.50 -1.71 16.68
CA ALA A 100 16.24 -2.53 17.87
C ALA A 100 14.89 -3.24 17.70
N ALA A 101 14.80 -4.48 18.17
CA ALA A 101 13.54 -5.23 18.14
C ALA A 101 12.44 -4.50 18.93
N MET A 102 11.22 -4.49 18.39
CA MET A 102 10.09 -3.74 18.95
C MET A 102 8.80 -4.54 18.78
N ASP A 103 8.00 -4.72 19.84
CA ASP A 103 6.68 -5.34 19.73
C ASP A 103 5.69 -4.42 18.98
N PRO A 104 4.86 -4.91 18.05
CA PRO A 104 4.72 -6.31 17.60
C PRO A 104 5.64 -6.70 16.43
N GLN A 105 6.50 -5.79 15.97
CA GLN A 105 7.36 -6.02 14.79
C GLN A 105 8.44 -7.08 15.02
N GLY A 106 8.81 -7.36 16.26
CA GLY A 106 9.94 -8.22 16.60
C GLY A 106 11.23 -7.65 16.02
N ALA A 107 12.08 -8.52 15.46
CA ALA A 107 13.32 -8.13 14.80
C ALA A 107 13.12 -7.61 13.37
N ASP A 108 11.96 -7.88 12.76
CA ASP A 108 11.65 -7.47 11.39
C ASP A 108 11.40 -5.96 11.31
N LEU A 109 11.76 -5.34 10.20
CA LEU A 109 11.30 -3.99 9.88
C LEU A 109 10.07 -4.12 8.98
N TRP A 110 8.89 -3.73 9.47
CA TRP A 110 7.66 -3.81 8.69
C TRP A 110 7.69 -2.81 7.53
N CYS A 111 7.08 -3.19 6.42
CA CYS A 111 6.93 -2.31 5.26
C CYS A 111 5.91 -1.23 5.51
N GLN A 112 6.03 -0.13 4.78
CA GLN A 112 5.19 1.04 4.94
C GLN A 112 4.63 1.58 3.62
N ALA A 113 3.35 1.92 3.65
CA ALA A 113 2.68 2.74 2.65
C ALA A 113 2.12 3.99 3.33
N VAL A 114 2.67 5.16 3.02
CA VAL A 114 2.20 6.45 3.54
C VAL A 114 1.01 6.93 2.72
N ILE A 115 -0.06 7.29 3.40
CA ILE A 115 -1.23 8.01 2.87
C ILE A 115 -1.33 9.40 3.48
N ARG A 116 -2.10 10.27 2.84
CA ARG A 116 -2.54 11.53 3.43
C ARG A 116 -4.05 11.53 3.59
N LEU A 117 -4.52 11.84 4.79
CA LEU A 117 -5.96 12.00 5.02
C LEU A 117 -6.49 13.22 4.24
N PRO A 118 -7.68 13.12 3.65
CA PRO A 118 -8.30 14.29 3.03
C PRO A 118 -8.46 15.44 4.01
N LYS A 119 -8.21 16.67 3.55
CA LYS A 119 -8.30 17.88 4.38
C LYS A 119 -9.74 18.27 4.71
N ASP A 120 -10.69 17.75 3.95
CA ASP A 120 -12.14 17.98 4.05
C ASP A 120 -12.84 17.01 5.01
N LEU A 121 -12.11 16.13 5.71
CA LEU A 121 -12.71 15.24 6.70
C LEU A 121 -13.24 16.03 7.91
N ALA A 122 -14.43 15.65 8.38
CA ALA A 122 -15.03 16.23 9.57
C ALA A 122 -14.53 15.54 10.84
N GLU A 123 -14.30 16.33 11.89
CA GLU A 123 -13.93 15.87 13.22
C GLU A 123 -14.94 14.85 13.78
N GLY A 124 -14.45 13.84 14.50
CA GLY A 124 -15.27 12.83 15.16
C GLY A 124 -15.85 11.76 14.21
N THR A 125 -15.47 11.78 12.94
CA THR A 125 -15.88 10.74 11.98
C THR A 125 -14.94 9.55 11.99
N LEU A 126 -15.44 8.39 11.58
CA LEU A 126 -14.62 7.20 11.32
C LEU A 126 -14.36 7.11 9.81
N TYR A 127 -13.09 7.24 9.44
CA TYR A 127 -12.65 7.12 8.06
C TYR A 127 -12.16 5.70 7.79
N SER A 128 -12.82 5.01 6.86
CA SER A 128 -12.46 3.65 6.47
C SER A 128 -11.37 3.66 5.43
N ILE A 129 -10.33 2.87 5.66
CA ILE A 129 -9.20 2.66 4.76
C ILE A 129 -9.31 1.27 4.17
N TYR A 130 -9.27 1.18 2.84
CA TYR A 130 -9.17 -0.09 2.12
C TYR A 130 -7.79 -0.21 1.50
N PHE A 131 -7.03 -1.20 1.95
CA PHE A 131 -5.73 -1.55 1.41
C PHE A 131 -5.92 -2.70 0.42
N VAL A 132 -5.47 -2.51 -0.82
CA VAL A 132 -5.47 -3.54 -1.86
C VAL A 132 -4.06 -3.72 -2.38
N TRP A 133 -3.53 -4.93 -2.31
CA TRP A 133 -2.24 -5.29 -2.89
C TRP A 133 -2.44 -6.29 -4.02
N THR A 134 -1.95 -5.96 -5.21
CA THR A 134 -1.94 -6.87 -6.35
C THR A 134 -0.55 -7.46 -6.56
N TRP A 135 -0.49 -8.78 -6.59
CA TRP A 135 0.73 -9.56 -6.71
C TRP A 135 0.54 -10.79 -7.63
N PRO A 136 0.05 -10.57 -8.87
CA PRO A 136 -0.25 -11.66 -9.77
C PRO A 136 0.99 -12.48 -10.13
N THR A 137 0.77 -13.68 -10.62
CA THR A 137 1.80 -14.42 -11.34
C THR A 137 1.74 -14.05 -12.81
N LEU A 138 2.87 -13.63 -13.37
CA LEU A 138 3.00 -13.21 -14.75
C LEU A 138 3.51 -14.35 -15.64
N ARG A 139 3.39 -14.18 -16.96
CA ARG A 139 4.16 -14.97 -17.91
C ARG A 139 5.64 -14.67 -17.74
N PRO A 140 6.54 -15.66 -17.89
CA PRO A 140 7.99 -15.46 -17.76
C PRO A 140 8.53 -14.31 -18.61
N SER A 141 8.04 -14.15 -19.84
CA SER A 141 8.43 -13.07 -20.77
C SER A 141 8.09 -11.66 -20.29
N SER A 142 7.08 -11.54 -19.42
CA SER A 142 6.52 -10.27 -18.97
C SER A 142 7.09 -9.80 -17.63
N VAL A 143 7.82 -10.68 -16.92
CA VAL A 143 8.40 -10.39 -15.59
C VAL A 143 9.35 -9.20 -15.64
N SER A 144 10.32 -9.21 -16.55
CA SER A 144 11.35 -8.17 -16.65
C SER A 144 10.81 -6.81 -17.13
N GLN A 145 9.63 -6.80 -17.76
CA GLN A 145 8.98 -5.59 -18.27
C GLN A 145 7.93 -5.05 -17.30
N SER A 146 7.60 -5.81 -16.25
CA SER A 146 6.56 -5.43 -15.31
C SER A 146 6.89 -4.11 -14.61
N ARG A 147 5.91 -3.21 -14.60
CA ARG A 147 5.93 -1.92 -13.91
C ARG A 147 4.70 -1.85 -13.02
N SER A 148 4.87 -1.43 -11.77
CA SER A 148 3.73 -1.30 -10.86
C SER A 148 2.63 -0.43 -11.46
N GLY A 149 1.41 -0.93 -11.35
CA GLY A 149 0.20 -0.33 -11.90
C GLY A 149 0.02 -0.34 -13.41
N LYS A 150 0.96 -0.90 -14.20
CA LYS A 150 0.86 -0.93 -15.68
C LYS A 150 0.54 -2.29 -16.28
N TYR A 151 0.45 -3.35 -15.47
CA TYR A 151 -0.08 -4.65 -15.89
C TYR A 151 -1.55 -4.77 -15.46
N GLY A 152 -2.35 -5.55 -16.20
CA GLY A 152 -3.66 -5.99 -15.72
C GLY A 152 -3.48 -6.92 -14.52
N ASP A 153 -4.46 -7.04 -13.64
CA ASP A 153 -4.36 -7.84 -12.41
C ASP A 153 -5.00 -9.23 -12.54
N PHE A 154 -5.61 -9.50 -13.69
CA PHE A 154 -6.38 -10.72 -13.97
C PHE A 154 -5.99 -11.33 -15.34
N PRO A 155 -6.03 -12.66 -15.50
CA PRO A 155 -5.91 -13.29 -16.82
C PRO A 155 -7.06 -12.91 -17.75
N GLU A 156 -6.85 -12.85 -19.07
CA GLU A 156 -7.95 -12.63 -20.03
C GLU A 156 -8.98 -13.77 -20.07
N GLN A 157 -8.53 -14.99 -19.80
CA GLN A 157 -9.38 -16.18 -19.79
C GLN A 157 -9.61 -16.67 -18.36
N GLY A 158 -10.86 -17.05 -18.05
CA GLY A 158 -11.22 -17.61 -16.74
C GLY A 158 -11.39 -16.58 -15.64
N SER A 159 -11.31 -15.28 -15.94
CA SER A 159 -11.59 -14.22 -14.99
C SER A 159 -13.10 -13.95 -14.85
N PRO A 160 -13.56 -13.48 -13.66
CA PRO A 160 -14.92 -13.01 -13.48
C PRO A 160 -15.28 -11.91 -14.48
N ARG A 161 -16.55 -11.82 -14.87
CA ARG A 161 -17.03 -10.82 -15.84
C ARG A 161 -16.76 -9.40 -15.36
N GLU A 162 -16.85 -9.19 -14.06
CA GLU A 162 -16.61 -7.93 -13.37
C GLU A 162 -15.16 -7.47 -13.55
N ALA A 163 -14.20 -8.38 -13.71
CA ALA A 163 -12.78 -8.10 -13.82
C ALA A 163 -12.32 -7.69 -15.23
N VAL A 164 -13.21 -7.62 -16.22
CA VAL A 164 -12.87 -7.39 -17.64
C VAL A 164 -12.03 -6.12 -17.89
N TYR A 165 -12.17 -5.10 -17.04
CA TYR A 165 -11.40 -3.84 -17.13
C TYR A 165 -9.99 -3.95 -16.54
N LEU A 166 -9.64 -5.11 -15.97
CA LEU A 166 -8.39 -5.41 -15.29
C LEU A 166 -7.65 -6.59 -15.90
N THR A 167 -8.15 -7.16 -17.00
CA THR A 167 -7.50 -8.32 -17.60
C THR A 167 -6.28 -7.94 -18.42
N SER A 168 -5.30 -8.84 -18.49
CA SER A 168 -4.12 -8.69 -19.34
C SER A 168 -3.62 -10.07 -19.77
N GLU A 169 -3.13 -10.16 -21.01
CA GLU A 169 -2.48 -11.36 -21.53
C GLU A 169 -1.24 -11.77 -20.72
N ASP A 170 -0.58 -10.81 -20.05
CA ASP A 170 0.64 -11.04 -19.27
C ASP A 170 0.39 -11.81 -17.96
N VAL A 171 -0.85 -11.84 -17.47
CA VAL A 171 -1.19 -12.50 -16.20
C VAL A 171 -1.64 -13.93 -16.44
N VAL A 172 -1.02 -14.86 -15.71
CA VAL A 172 -1.44 -16.28 -15.71
C VAL A 172 -2.27 -16.64 -14.49
N LYS A 173 -2.08 -15.93 -13.37
CA LYS A 173 -2.84 -16.13 -12.13
C LYS A 173 -3.03 -14.80 -11.43
N SER A 174 -4.27 -14.45 -11.13
CA SER A 174 -4.58 -13.31 -10.28
C SER A 174 -4.35 -13.65 -8.82
N GLU A 175 -3.66 -12.77 -8.11
CA GLU A 175 -3.44 -12.85 -6.66
C GLU A 175 -3.56 -11.43 -6.11
N ILE A 176 -4.61 -11.19 -5.33
CA ILE A 176 -4.96 -9.89 -4.78
C ILE A 176 -5.30 -10.08 -3.31
N TYR A 177 -4.73 -9.23 -2.46
CA TYR A 177 -4.94 -9.24 -1.02
C TYR A 177 -5.58 -7.93 -0.61
N GLY A 178 -6.58 -8.03 0.27
CA GLY A 178 -7.32 -6.88 0.78
C GLY A 178 -7.29 -6.85 2.30
N SER A 179 -7.24 -5.65 2.87
CA SER A 179 -7.49 -5.44 4.29
C SER A 179 -8.18 -4.10 4.50
N CYS A 180 -8.95 -4.00 5.58
CA CYS A 180 -9.65 -2.78 5.96
C CYS A 180 -9.18 -2.32 7.34
N ALA A 181 -9.13 -1.01 7.54
CA ALA A 181 -8.89 -0.39 8.83
C ALA A 181 -9.76 0.85 8.99
N MET A 182 -9.92 1.31 10.24
CA MET A 182 -10.61 2.57 10.52
C MET A 182 -9.66 3.52 11.24
N ILE A 183 -9.76 4.79 10.89
CA ILE A 183 -9.06 5.89 11.54
C ILE A 183 -10.12 6.83 12.09
N GLU A 184 -10.01 7.16 13.37
CA GLU A 184 -10.82 8.21 13.98
C GLU A 184 -10.24 9.57 13.61
N VAL A 185 -11.07 10.43 13.03
CA VAL A 185 -10.68 11.79 12.65
C VAL A 185 -10.70 12.66 13.90
N ASP A 186 -9.51 13.06 14.35
CA ASP A 186 -9.30 13.77 15.61
C ASP A 186 -8.19 14.83 15.45
N SER A 187 -8.54 16.09 15.65
CA SER A 187 -7.68 17.26 15.49
C SER A 187 -6.92 17.64 16.76
N SER A 188 -7.10 16.93 17.88
CA SER A 188 -6.41 17.23 19.14
C SER A 188 -4.88 17.11 19.04
N GLY A 189 -4.37 16.33 18.08
CA GLY A 189 -2.94 16.17 17.78
C GLY A 189 -2.52 16.73 16.41
N LYS A 190 -3.32 17.60 15.79
CA LYS A 190 -3.10 18.07 14.41
C LYS A 190 -1.71 18.67 14.22
N VAL A 191 -1.02 18.21 13.17
CA VAL A 191 0.23 18.82 12.73
C VAL A 191 -0.10 19.84 11.64
N GLU A 192 -0.07 21.14 11.96
CA GLU A 192 -0.56 22.21 11.07
C GLU A 192 0.12 22.25 9.67
N SER A 193 1.30 21.65 9.53
CA SER A 193 2.12 21.71 8.32
C SER A 193 2.89 20.42 8.02
N ALA A 194 2.28 19.24 8.21
CA ALA A 194 2.91 18.00 7.78
C ALA A 194 3.13 18.01 6.24
N THR A 195 4.38 18.09 5.83
CA THR A 195 4.91 18.03 4.45
C THR A 195 6.23 17.26 4.49
N GLY A 196 6.81 16.93 3.33
CA GLY A 196 8.16 16.39 3.32
C GLY A 196 9.24 17.36 3.83
N GLU A 197 8.93 18.66 3.96
CA GLU A 197 9.83 19.67 4.52
C GLU A 197 9.85 19.65 6.05
N THR A 198 8.75 19.23 6.68
CA THR A 198 8.65 19.04 8.14
C THR A 198 8.99 17.62 8.57
N TYR A 199 9.59 16.83 7.67
CA TYR A 199 10.06 15.49 7.95
C TYR A 199 11.16 15.49 9.01
N ILE A 200 10.95 14.73 10.09
CA ILE A 200 11.93 14.57 11.17
C ILE A 200 12.72 13.31 10.86
N ALA A 201 13.97 13.46 10.42
CA ALA A 201 14.83 12.33 10.05
C ALA A 201 15.33 11.54 11.26
N ASP A 202 15.46 12.19 12.41
CA ASP A 202 15.94 11.59 13.65
C ASP A 202 14.77 10.99 14.46
N GLN A 203 14.13 9.98 13.89
CA GLN A 203 13.16 9.15 14.60
C GLN A 203 13.61 7.69 14.58
N ASP A 204 13.12 6.91 15.55
CA ASP A 204 13.26 5.47 15.51
C ASP A 204 12.71 4.94 14.18
N ILE A 205 13.52 4.21 13.42
CA ILE A 205 13.15 3.64 12.12
C ILE A 205 11.96 2.69 12.22
N ASN A 206 11.71 2.10 13.38
CA ASN A 206 10.48 1.34 13.63
C ASN A 206 9.22 2.20 13.44
N ASN A 207 9.35 3.53 13.57
CA ASN A 207 8.26 4.49 13.50
C ASN A 207 8.37 5.54 12.39
N LEU A 208 9.55 5.69 11.79
CA LEU A 208 9.88 6.73 10.84
C LEU A 208 9.06 6.63 9.54
N GLY A 209 8.54 7.76 9.08
CA GLY A 209 7.93 7.88 7.75
C GLY A 209 8.95 7.66 6.63
N ILE A 210 8.52 7.30 5.42
CA ILE A 210 9.42 7.28 4.25
C ILE A 210 9.28 8.62 3.53
N LYS A 211 10.29 9.48 3.62
CA LYS A 211 10.23 10.87 3.14
C LYS A 211 9.72 10.98 1.71
N GLU A 212 10.21 10.15 0.80
CA GLU A 212 9.83 10.17 -0.62
C GLU A 212 8.32 9.92 -0.80
N GLN A 213 7.72 9.14 0.10
CA GLN A 213 6.28 8.88 0.08
C GLN A 213 5.45 10.04 0.63
N LEU A 214 6.03 10.97 1.39
CA LEU A 214 5.36 12.21 1.81
C LEU A 214 5.32 13.23 0.67
N ASP A 215 6.35 13.23 -0.18
CA ASP A 215 6.48 14.15 -1.32
C ASP A 215 5.57 13.75 -2.49
N ASN A 216 5.37 12.45 -2.72
CA ASN A 216 4.50 11.96 -3.79
C ASN A 216 3.64 10.76 -3.35
N LEU A 217 2.31 10.93 -3.39
CA LEU A 217 1.34 9.91 -2.99
C LEU A 217 1.06 8.84 -4.05
N PHE A 218 1.50 9.01 -5.29
CA PHE A 218 1.17 8.10 -6.38
C PHE A 218 2.39 7.67 -7.18
N LEU A 219 2.48 6.39 -7.50
CA LEU A 219 3.40 5.92 -8.53
C LEU A 219 3.01 6.53 -9.88
N VAL A 220 4.00 7.05 -10.61
CA VAL A 220 3.85 7.64 -11.97
C VAL A 220 3.56 6.61 -13.06
#